data_AF-A0A067PL71-F1
#
_entry.id   AF-A0A067PL71-F1
#
_cell.length_a   1.000
_cell.length_b   1.000
_cell.length_c   1.000
_cell.angle_alpha   90.00
_cell.angle_beta   90.00
_cell.angle_gamma   90.00
#
_symmetry.space_group_name_H-M   'P 1'
#
loop_
_entity.id
_entity.type
_entity.pdbx_description
1 polymer ?
#
loop_
_entity_poly.entity_id
_entity_poly.type
_entity_poly.pdbx_seq_one_letter_code
_entity_poly.pdbx_strand_id
1 'polypeptide(L)'
;MGVGFLHTRLDSSFWDDDLSEGEMMLISGCYYVDTSSRNQESQLSWWPKYNIWKEGPFDAGYWTPAAESWFQHRLGQIRNSKAPLRNSSQWTASLKTNRHGRKLNKNNEVVAADFLLGDHLKNC
;
A
#
# COMPACT_ATOMS: atom_id res chain seq x y z
N MET A 1 32.10 17.56 -30.99
CA MET A 1 30.89 18.33 -30.66
C MET A 1 29.77 17.36 -30.34
N GLY A 2 29.75 16.82 -29.12
CA GLY A 2 28.64 16.01 -28.62
C GLY A 2 27.83 16.89 -27.68
N VAL A 3 26.68 17.36 -28.15
CA VAL A 3 25.73 18.10 -27.31
C VAL A 3 25.19 17.14 -26.26
N GLY A 4 25.70 17.26 -25.04
CA GLY A 4 25.12 16.64 -23.87
C GLY A 4 23.73 17.23 -23.67
N PHE A 5 22.71 16.44 -23.97
CA PHE A 5 21.35 16.73 -23.53
C PHE A 5 21.32 16.54 -22.01
N LEU A 6 21.57 17.63 -21.29
CA LEU A 6 21.10 17.78 -19.92
C LEU A 6 19.57 17.81 -20.03
N HIS A 7 18.94 16.65 -19.84
CA HIS A 7 17.52 16.56 -19.63
C HIS A 7 17.24 17.13 -18.24
N THR A 8 17.06 18.44 -18.18
CA THR A 8 16.56 19.15 -17.00
C THR A 8 15.14 18.66 -16.77
N ARG A 9 14.97 17.60 -15.96
CA ARG A 9 13.68 17.24 -15.38
C ARG A 9 13.32 18.26 -14.33
N LEU A 10 12.70 19.35 -14.77
CA LEU A 10 11.77 20.09 -13.93
C LEU A 10 10.43 19.36 -14.02
N ASP A 11 10.33 18.24 -13.30
CA ASP A 11 9.07 17.62 -12.92
C ASP A 11 9.12 17.36 -11.41
N SER A 12 8.00 17.62 -10.77
CA SER A 12 7.84 17.96 -9.36
C SER A 12 7.80 16.70 -8.48
N SER A 13 8.95 16.16 -8.13
CA SER A 13 9.14 15.35 -6.91
C SER A 13 10.63 15.28 -6.58
N PHE A 14 11.04 15.80 -5.42
CA PHE A 14 12.42 15.64 -4.91
C PHE A 14 12.71 14.21 -4.41
N TRP A 15 11.81 13.26 -4.67
CA TRP A 15 11.89 11.88 -4.20
C TRP A 15 12.24 10.97 -5.39
N ASP A 16 13.48 10.48 -5.42
CA ASP A 16 13.94 9.41 -6.34
C ASP A 16 13.48 8.02 -5.87
N ASP A 17 12.91 7.93 -4.66
CA ASP A 17 12.55 6.69 -3.98
C ASP A 17 11.08 6.25 -4.20
N ASP A 18 10.38 6.80 -5.19
CA ASP A 18 9.00 6.37 -5.45
C ASP A 18 8.99 5.00 -6.15
N LEU A 19 8.20 4.07 -5.60
CA LEU A 19 8.11 2.71 -6.15
C LEU A 19 7.11 2.70 -7.30
N SER A 20 7.53 2.17 -8.45
CA SER A 20 6.60 1.87 -9.53
C SER A 20 5.59 0.80 -9.11
N GLU A 21 4.43 0.76 -9.76
CA GLU A 21 3.41 -0.26 -9.48
C GLU A 21 3.98 -1.69 -9.63
N GLY A 22 4.86 -1.90 -10.62
CA GLY A 22 5.55 -3.18 -10.83
C GLY A 22 6.43 -3.57 -9.64
N GLU A 23 7.18 -2.63 -9.06
CA GLU A 23 8.02 -2.87 -7.89
C GLU A 23 7.19 -3.14 -6.64
N MET A 24 6.10 -2.40 -6.45
CA MET A 24 5.14 -2.66 -5.35
C MET A 24 4.52 -4.05 -5.47
N MET A 25 4.16 -4.46 -6.68
CA MET A 25 3.66 -5.80 -6.97
C MET A 25 4.71 -6.87 -6.70
N LEU A 26 5.97 -6.64 -7.09
CA LEU A 26 7.09 -7.54 -6.84
C LEU A 26 7.31 -7.73 -5.33
N ILE A 27 7.36 -6.65 -4.57
CA ILE A 27 7.51 -6.68 -3.09
C ILE A 27 6.36 -7.44 -2.43
N SER A 28 5.14 -7.29 -2.93
CA SER A 28 3.97 -8.03 -2.41
C SER A 28 3.95 -9.53 -2.81
N GLY A 29 4.89 -9.97 -3.64
CA GLY A 29 4.97 -11.35 -4.15
C GLY A 29 3.77 -11.69 -5.02
N CYS A 30 3.42 -10.79 -5.95
CA CYS A 30 2.30 -10.97 -6.87
C CYS A 30 2.67 -11.81 -8.09
N TYR A 31 1.77 -12.70 -8.50
CA TYR A 31 1.83 -13.55 -9.68
C TYR A 31 0.62 -13.29 -10.56
N TYR A 32 0.83 -13.36 -11.87
CA TYR A 32 -0.23 -13.41 -12.86
C TYR A 32 -0.56 -14.88 -13.12
N VAL A 33 -1.84 -15.24 -12.99
CA VAL A 33 -2.31 -16.60 -13.21
C VAL A 33 -3.41 -16.57 -14.24
N ASP A 34 -3.22 -17.32 -15.32
CA ASP A 34 -4.24 -17.52 -16.34
C ASP A 34 -5.47 -18.17 -15.71
N THR A 35 -6.62 -17.53 -15.89
CA THR A 35 -7.89 -18.17 -15.54
C THR A 35 -8.37 -19.02 -16.70
N SER A 36 -9.22 -20.01 -16.42
CA SER A 36 -9.84 -20.86 -17.45
C SER A 36 -10.75 -20.09 -18.43
N SER A 37 -10.97 -18.80 -18.20
CA SER A 37 -11.74 -17.91 -19.06
C SER A 37 -10.80 -17.16 -20.01
N ARG A 38 -11.14 -17.16 -21.30
CA ARG A 38 -10.32 -16.56 -22.36
C ARG A 38 -10.13 -15.06 -22.08
N ASN A 39 -8.87 -14.62 -22.01
CA ASN A 39 -8.43 -13.23 -21.74
C ASN A 39 -8.69 -12.70 -20.31
N GLN A 40 -8.81 -13.57 -19.31
CA GLN A 40 -8.81 -13.13 -17.91
C GLN A 40 -7.59 -13.65 -17.16
N GLU A 41 -6.76 -12.74 -16.68
CA GLU A 41 -5.66 -13.04 -15.76
C GLU A 41 -6.08 -12.65 -14.33
N SER A 42 -5.79 -13.53 -13.38
CA SER A 42 -5.96 -13.23 -11.96
C SER A 42 -4.63 -12.88 -11.34
N GLN A 43 -4.58 -11.75 -10.64
CA GLN A 43 -3.42 -11.37 -9.85
C GLN A 43 -3.55 -11.95 -8.44
N LEU A 44 -2.64 -12.87 -8.12
CA LEU A 44 -2.57 -13.56 -6.83
C LEU A 44 -1.29 -13.18 -6.09
N SER A 45 -1.37 -12.86 -4.80
CA SER A 45 -0.20 -12.42 -4.03
C SER A 45 -0.08 -13.06 -2.66
N TRP A 46 1.16 -13.12 -2.14
CA TRP A 46 1.47 -13.60 -0.80
C TRP A 46 1.11 -12.58 0.29
N TRP A 47 1.26 -11.30 -0.04
CA TRP A 47 0.96 -10.15 0.79
C TRP A 47 -0.07 -9.23 0.13
N PRO A 48 -0.85 -8.45 0.90
CA PRO A 48 -1.78 -7.49 0.33
C PRO A 48 -1.01 -6.43 -0.46
N LYS A 49 -1.58 -6.04 -1.60
CA LYS A 49 -1.08 -4.91 -2.38
C LYS A 49 -1.26 -3.61 -1.61
N TYR A 50 -0.46 -2.60 -1.95
CA TYR A 50 -0.48 -1.29 -1.29
C TYR A 50 -1.88 -0.68 -1.22
N ASN A 51 -2.64 -0.68 -2.32
CA ASN A 51 -3.99 -0.12 -2.34
C ASN A 51 -4.91 -0.85 -1.34
N ILE A 52 -4.80 -2.18 -1.22
CA ILE A 52 -5.59 -2.96 -0.27
C ILE A 52 -5.13 -2.73 1.17
N TRP A 53 -3.82 -2.55 1.40
CA TRP A 53 -3.27 -2.22 2.71
C TRP A 53 -3.72 -0.84 3.19
N LYS A 54 -3.60 0.18 2.32
CA LYS A 54 -3.99 1.58 2.57
C LYS A 54 -5.48 1.72 2.89
N GLU A 55 -6.32 0.89 2.29
CA GLU A 55 -7.75 0.87 2.62
C GLU A 55 -8.10 0.07 3.87
N GLY A 56 -7.11 -0.68 4.40
CA GLY A 56 -7.23 -1.56 5.54
C GLY A 56 -7.12 -0.85 6.89
N PRO A 57 -7.22 -1.62 7.99
CA PRO A 57 -7.22 -1.09 9.35
C PRO A 57 -5.83 -0.86 9.92
N PHE A 58 -4.79 -1.29 9.21
CA PHE A 58 -3.39 -1.14 9.61
C PHE A 58 -2.72 0.09 8.99
N ASP A 59 -3.44 0.83 8.15
CA ASP A 59 -2.99 2.13 7.68
C ASP A 59 -3.15 3.16 8.81
N ALA A 60 -2.09 3.31 9.60
CA ALA A 60 -2.01 4.22 10.76
C ALA A 60 -0.87 5.25 10.63
N GLY A 61 -0.20 5.30 9.47
CA GLY A 61 0.99 6.13 9.24
C GLY A 61 2.29 5.57 9.85
N TYR A 62 2.24 4.48 10.62
CA TYR A 62 3.39 3.77 11.14
C TYR A 62 3.08 2.27 11.32
N TRP A 63 4.12 1.47 11.54
CA TRP A 63 3.99 0.04 11.79
C TRP A 63 3.47 -0.23 13.21
N THR A 64 2.17 -0.50 13.33
CA THR A 64 1.52 -0.72 14.64
C THR A 64 1.82 -2.13 15.18
N PRO A 65 1.74 -2.34 16.51
CA PRO A 65 1.81 -3.69 17.09
C PRO A 65 0.76 -4.66 16.53
N ALA A 66 -0.41 -4.16 16.15
CA ALA A 66 -1.46 -4.95 15.52
C ALA A 66 -1.08 -5.39 14.09
N ALA A 67 -0.43 -4.50 13.33
CA ALA A 67 0.12 -4.82 12.00
C ALA A 67 1.21 -5.89 12.12
N GLU A 68 2.13 -5.77 13.09
CA GLU A 68 3.17 -6.78 13.35
C GLU A 68 2.57 -8.14 13.71
N SER A 69 1.61 -8.16 14.65
CA SER A 69 0.96 -9.41 15.04
C SER A 69 0.25 -10.09 13.88
N TRP A 70 -0.41 -9.32 13.01
CA TRP A 70 -1.05 -9.84 11.81
C TRP A 70 -0.02 -10.39 10.82
N PHE A 71 1.08 -9.66 10.60
CA PHE A 71 2.15 -10.04 9.68
C PHE A 71 2.81 -11.33 10.11
N GLN A 72 3.22 -11.43 11.38
CA GLN A 72 3.84 -12.63 11.94
C GLN A 72 2.90 -13.84 11.89
N HIS A 73 1.62 -13.64 12.20
CA HIS A 73 0.63 -14.70 12.08
C HIS A 73 0.56 -15.23 10.65
N ARG A 74 0.43 -14.33 9.66
CA ARG A 74 0.37 -14.70 8.24
C ARG A 74 1.67 -15.35 7.77
N LEU A 75 2.83 -14.83 8.16
CA LEU A 75 4.15 -15.40 7.86
C LEU A 75 4.26 -16.83 8.39
N GLY A 76 3.77 -17.08 9.61
CA GLY A 76 3.65 -18.42 10.19
C GLY A 76 2.78 -19.35 9.34
N GLN A 77 1.65 -18.88 8.83
CA GLN A 77 0.80 -19.68 7.94
C GLN A 77 1.50 -20.00 6.60
N ILE A 78 2.26 -19.05 6.04
CA ILE A 78 3.04 -19.25 4.81
C ILE A 78 4.13 -20.30 5.02
N ARG A 79 4.92 -20.17 6.09
CA ARG A 79 6.01 -21.11 6.41
C ARG A 79 5.51 -22.53 6.69
N ASN A 80 4.29 -22.66 7.20
CA ASN A 80 3.65 -23.95 7.45
C ASN A 80 2.81 -24.46 6.26
N SER A 81 2.90 -23.82 5.08
CA SER A 81 2.13 -24.17 3.88
C SER A 81 0.60 -24.18 4.06
N LYS A 82 0.10 -23.42 5.04
CA LYS A 82 -1.34 -23.29 5.36
C LYS A 82 -1.99 -22.07 4.70
N ALA A 83 -1.17 -21.13 4.21
CA ALA A 83 -1.63 -19.92 3.57
C ALA A 83 -1.83 -20.12 2.05
N PRO A 84 -3.04 -19.89 1.51
CA PRO A 84 -3.20 -19.78 0.06
C PRO A 84 -2.76 -18.40 -0.42
N LEU A 85 -2.31 -18.31 -1.68
CA LEU A 85 -2.25 -17.04 -2.41
C LEU A 85 -3.65 -16.41 -2.47
N ARG A 86 -3.70 -15.08 -2.47
CA ARG A 86 -4.98 -14.35 -2.46
C ARG A 86 -5.06 -13.30 -3.55
N ASN A 87 -6.25 -13.15 -4.12
CA ASN A 87 -6.59 -12.02 -4.98
C ASN A 87 -7.00 -10.78 -4.15
N SER A 88 -7.20 -9.65 -4.82
CA SER A 88 -7.59 -8.38 -4.19
C SER A 88 -8.83 -8.52 -3.29
N SER A 89 -9.90 -9.16 -3.77
CA SER A 89 -11.15 -9.31 -3.01
C SER A 89 -10.97 -10.15 -1.74
N GLN A 90 -10.19 -11.23 -1.82
CA GLN A 90 -9.85 -12.06 -0.66
C GLN A 90 -8.99 -11.31 0.35
N TRP A 91 -8.07 -10.46 -0.12
CA TRP A 91 -7.30 -9.60 0.77
C TRP A 91 -8.18 -8.58 1.49
N THR A 92 -9.03 -7.86 0.74
CA THR A 92 -9.99 -6.90 1.33
C THR A 92 -10.85 -7.57 2.39
N ALA A 93 -11.39 -8.76 2.11
CA ALA A 93 -12.17 -9.51 3.09
C ALA A 93 -11.36 -9.89 4.33
N SER A 94 -10.11 -10.34 4.16
CA SER A 94 -9.26 -10.76 5.27
C SER A 94 -8.76 -9.64 6.17
N LEU A 95 -8.71 -8.41 5.64
CA LEU A 95 -8.26 -7.23 6.37
C LEU A 95 -9.42 -6.44 6.99
N LYS A 96 -10.69 -6.84 6.79
CA LYS A 96 -11.84 -6.16 7.42
C LYS A 96 -11.88 -6.42 8.93
N THR A 97 -11.03 -5.75 9.69
CA THR A 97 -11.09 -5.69 11.15
C THR A 97 -11.15 -4.22 11.57
N ASN A 98 -12.33 -3.76 11.99
CA ASN A 98 -12.58 -2.43 12.55
C ASN A 98 -12.65 -1.23 11.55
N ARG A 99 -13.89 -0.81 11.24
CA ARG A 99 -14.24 0.38 10.44
C ARG A 99 -13.81 1.73 11.03
N HIS A 100 -13.49 1.78 12.33
CA HIS A 100 -13.23 3.03 13.03
C HIS A 100 -11.81 3.57 12.80
N GLY A 101 -10.82 2.71 12.56
CA GLY A 101 -9.42 3.11 12.32
C GLY A 101 -9.26 3.99 11.07
N ARG A 102 -9.93 3.62 9.97
CA ARG A 102 -9.87 4.37 8.70
C ARG A 102 -10.37 5.81 8.83
N LYS A 103 -11.44 6.03 9.62
CA LYS A 103 -11.98 7.38 9.87
C LYS A 103 -11.01 8.23 10.69
N LEU A 104 -10.37 7.63 11.70
CA LEU A 104 -9.38 8.32 12.51
C LEU A 104 -8.19 8.76 11.66
N ASN A 105 -7.66 7.86 10.83
CA ASN A 105 -6.47 8.16 10.03
C ASN A 105 -6.71 9.27 9.00
N LYS A 106 -7.85 9.21 8.29
CA LYS A 106 -8.25 10.28 7.35
C LYS A 106 -8.40 11.63 8.04
N ASN A 107 -9.01 11.66 9.23
CA ASN A 107 -9.13 12.90 10.00
C ASN A 107 -7.75 13.42 10.44
N ASN A 108 -6.86 12.53 10.85
CA ASN A 108 -5.51 12.87 11.26
C ASN A 108 -4.69 13.47 10.11
N GLU A 109 -4.80 12.92 8.90
CA GLU A 109 -4.16 13.47 7.70
C GLU A 109 -4.64 14.90 7.39
N VAL A 110 -5.95 15.16 7.49
CA VAL A 110 -6.51 16.50 7.26
C VAL A 110 -5.99 17.50 8.29
N VAL A 111 -6.01 17.15 9.57
CA VAL A 111 -5.53 18.03 10.65
C VAL A 111 -4.01 18.24 10.55
N ALA A 112 -3.24 17.19 10.21
CA ALA A 112 -1.81 17.31 10.00
C ALA A 112 -1.47 18.22 8.80
N ALA A 113 -2.22 18.12 7.70
CA ALA A 113 -2.07 19.01 6.55
C ALA A 113 -2.38 20.47 6.92
N ASP A 114 -3.46 20.72 7.65
CA ASP A 114 -3.83 22.06 8.15
C ASP A 114 -2.75 22.66 9.06
N PHE A 115 -2.15 21.82 9.92
CA PHE A 115 -1.02 22.21 10.75
C PHE A 115 0.20 22.60 9.90
N LEU A 116 0.58 21.77 8.93
CA LEU A 116 1.75 22.01 8.07
C LEU A 116 1.57 23.22 7.13
N LEU A 117 0.35 23.50 6.69
CA LEU A 117 0.04 24.64 5.83
C LEU A 117 -0.12 25.98 6.59
N GLY A 118 -0.08 25.95 7.93
CA GLY A 118 -0.19 27.15 8.76
C GLY A 118 -1.59 27.77 8.79
N ASP A 119 -2.61 27.07 8.29
CA ASP A 119 -3.99 27.56 8.26
C ASP A 119 -4.57 27.72 9.68
N HIS A 120 -4.06 26.96 10.65
CA HIS A 120 -4.34 27.12 12.07
C HIS A 120 -3.87 28.47 12.68
N LEU A 121 -2.97 29.22 12.02
CA LEU A 121 -2.48 30.53 12.47
C LEU A 121 -3.31 31.71 11.95
N LYS A 122 -4.28 31.48 11.05
CA LYS A 122 -5.10 32.55 10.44
C LYS A 122 -6.25 33.06 11.34
N ASN A 123 -6.46 32.43 12.49
CA ASN A 123 -7.50 32.78 13.47
C ASN A 123 -6.93 33.34 14.79
N CYS A 124 -5.67 33.79 14.80
CA CYS A 124 -5.03 34.49 15.91
C CYS A 124 -4.79 35.96 15.57
#